data_AF-A0A1V5UE47-F1
#
_entry.id   AF-A0A1V5UE47-F1
#
_cell.length_a   1.000
_cell.length_b   1.000
_cell.length_c   1.000
_cell.angle_alpha   90.00
_cell.angle_beta   90.00
_cell.angle_gamma   90.00
#
_symmetry.space_group_name_H-M   'P 1'
#
loop_
_entity.id
_entity.type
_entity.pdbx_description
1 polymer ?
#
loop_
_entity_poly.entity_id
_entity_poly.type
_entity_poly.pdbx_seq_one_letter_code
_entity_poly.pdbx_strand_id
1 'polypeptide(L)'
;MDTKIKDTVDGVKIKTIITEEVIRDGKTILKQVSENLTPNTGLAAFIKRMGGDGSTAGFTYIALGTGTTAATTTDTTLEAEITDSGLARAAATVSYETTTTTGDTLQLVKYFTATGSKSVTEIGILNDATTGSLGGRVVKTAVPLEAADIYAVTYQVLLARA
;
A
#
# COMPACT_ATOMS: atom_id res chain seq x y z
N MET A 1 -34.12 1.30 -14.71
CA MET A 1 -34.24 -0.17 -14.67
C MET A 1 -32.89 -0.69 -14.22
N ASP A 2 -32.78 -1.10 -12.96
CA ASP A 2 -31.55 -1.69 -12.44
C ASP A 2 -31.42 -3.11 -12.99
N THR A 3 -30.77 -3.23 -14.14
CA THR A 3 -30.33 -4.51 -14.65
C THR A 3 -29.27 -5.03 -13.70
N LYS A 4 -29.68 -5.86 -12.73
CA LYS A 4 -28.76 -6.65 -11.93
C LYS A 4 -27.97 -7.52 -12.89
N ILE A 5 -26.69 -7.17 -13.09
CA ILE A 5 -25.74 -7.95 -13.88
C ILE A 5 -25.76 -9.35 -13.26
N LYS A 6 -26.08 -10.35 -14.09
CA LYS A 6 -26.13 -11.75 -13.69
C LYS A 6 -24.73 -12.13 -13.18
N ASP A 7 -24.64 -12.78 -12.01
CA ASP A 7 -23.41 -13.13 -11.28
C ASP A 7 -22.44 -14.08 -12.02
N THR A 8 -22.59 -14.26 -13.33
CA THR A 8 -21.62 -14.96 -14.20
C THR A 8 -20.56 -13.96 -14.67
N VAL A 9 -19.87 -13.33 -13.72
CA VAL A 9 -18.79 -12.36 -13.95
C VAL A 9 -17.48 -13.12 -14.22
N ASP A 10 -16.53 -12.51 -14.94
CA ASP A 10 -15.21 -13.06 -15.38
C ASP A 10 -14.26 -13.50 -14.23
N GLY A 11 -14.74 -13.63 -12.98
CA GLY A 11 -13.97 -14.13 -11.84
C GLY A 11 -12.78 -13.26 -11.43
N VAL A 12 -12.67 -12.03 -11.95
CA VAL A 12 -11.56 -11.12 -11.66
C VAL A 12 -11.61 -10.66 -10.20
N LYS A 13 -10.49 -10.81 -9.48
CA LYS A 13 -10.30 -10.34 -8.11
C LYS A 13 -9.11 -9.38 -8.04
N ILE A 14 -9.22 -8.40 -7.17
CA ILE A 14 -8.09 -7.57 -6.74
C ILE A 14 -7.40 -8.29 -5.58
N LYS A 15 -6.10 -8.54 -5.72
CA LYS A 15 -5.23 -9.03 -4.65
C LYS A 15 -4.22 -7.94 -4.33
N THR A 16 -4.11 -7.58 -3.05
CA THR A 16 -3.14 -6.59 -2.58
C THR A 16 -2.19 -7.21 -1.57
N ILE A 17 -0.89 -7.10 -1.83
CA ILE A 17 0.18 -7.72 -1.05
C ILE A 17 1.21 -6.65 -0.68
N ILE A 18 1.71 -6.72 0.54
CA ILE A 18 2.85 -5.92 1.00
C ILE A 18 3.97 -6.88 1.37
N THR A 19 5.17 -6.63 0.84
CA THR A 19 6.41 -7.29 1.25
C THR A 19 7.32 -6.26 1.90
N GLU A 20 7.87 -6.60 3.04
CA GLU A 20 8.63 -5.72 3.90
C GLU A 20 9.96 -6.38 4.24
N GLU A 21 11.05 -5.64 4.14
CA GLU A 21 12.37 -6.09 4.58
C GLU A 21 13.05 -5.01 5.42
N VAL A 22 13.61 -5.41 6.56
CA VAL A 22 14.50 -4.54 7.34
C VAL A 22 15.92 -4.97 7.06
N ILE A 23 16.74 -4.03 6.61
CA ILE A 23 18.16 -4.22 6.33
C ILE A 23 18.96 -3.41 7.34
N ARG A 24 19.79 -4.10 8.11
CA ARG A 24 20.71 -3.53 9.09
C ARG A 24 22.13 -3.97 8.76
N ASP A 25 23.05 -3.03 8.67
CA ASP A 25 24.45 -3.28 8.31
C ASP A 25 24.60 -4.11 7.01
N GLY A 26 23.74 -3.83 6.03
CA GLY A 26 23.72 -4.52 4.74
C GLY A 26 23.14 -5.95 4.77
N LYS A 27 22.55 -6.38 5.88
CA LYS A 27 21.91 -7.70 6.01
C LYS A 27 20.42 -7.57 6.28
N THR A 28 19.62 -8.37 5.59
CA THR A 28 18.19 -8.52 5.90
C THR A 28 18.03 -9.21 7.25
N ILE A 29 17.48 -8.49 8.24
CA ILE A 29 17.22 -9.01 9.59
C ILE A 29 15.76 -9.39 9.80
N LEU A 30 14.86 -8.88 8.96
CA LEU A 30 13.44 -9.20 8.98
C LEU A 30 12.92 -9.21 7.54
N LYS A 31 12.05 -10.17 7.24
CA LYS A 31 11.23 -10.19 6.04
C LYS A 31 9.82 -10.62 6.39
N GLN A 32 8.83 -9.82 5.99
CA GLN A 32 7.42 -10.08 6.25
C GLN A 32 6.59 -9.89 4.99
N VAL A 33 5.53 -10.67 4.86
CA VAL A 33 4.49 -10.48 3.84
C VAL A 33 3.16 -10.32 4.56
N SER A 34 2.34 -9.39 4.11
CA SER A 34 1.01 -9.17 4.66
C SER A 34 0.00 -8.90 3.56
N GLU A 35 -1.21 -9.42 3.75
CA GLU A 35 -2.35 -9.05 2.92
C GLU A 35 -2.88 -7.70 3.37
N ASN A 36 -3.37 -6.93 2.40
CA ASN A 36 -3.81 -5.57 2.63
C ASN A 36 -5.30 -5.41 2.33
N LEU A 37 -5.97 -4.50 3.04
CA LEU A 37 -7.33 -4.09 2.73
C LEU A 37 -7.31 -2.90 1.76
N THR A 38 -8.14 -2.94 0.73
CA THR A 38 -8.45 -1.77 -0.11
C THR A 38 -9.73 -1.10 0.42
N PRO A 39 -9.68 0.13 0.95
CA PRO A 39 -10.87 0.85 1.42
C PRO A 39 -11.83 1.23 0.28
N ASN A 40 -13.06 1.60 0.64
CA ASN A 40 -14.09 1.99 -0.32
C ASN A 40 -13.66 3.17 -1.21
N THR A 41 -12.96 4.15 -0.63
CA THR A 41 -12.40 5.31 -1.34
C THR A 41 -11.31 4.89 -2.33
N GLY A 42 -10.45 3.95 -1.96
CA GLY A 42 -9.44 3.34 -2.83
C GLY A 42 -10.06 2.63 -4.03
N LEU A 43 -11.06 1.78 -3.79
CA LEU A 43 -11.79 1.10 -4.87
C LEU A 43 -12.41 2.10 -5.86
N ALA A 44 -13.10 3.12 -5.36
CA ALA A 44 -13.71 4.15 -6.21
C ALA A 44 -12.64 4.90 -7.04
N ALA A 45 -11.51 5.24 -6.43
CA ALA A 45 -10.41 5.93 -7.12
C ALA A 45 -9.73 5.04 -8.17
N PHE A 46 -9.58 3.74 -7.93
CA PHE A 46 -9.09 2.80 -8.94
C PHE A 46 -10.00 2.80 -10.17
N ILE A 47 -11.32 2.70 -9.97
CA ILE A 47 -12.28 2.74 -11.09
C ILE A 47 -12.21 4.05 -11.87
N LYS A 48 -12.18 5.20 -11.17
CA LYS A 48 -12.03 6.51 -11.80
C LYS A 48 -10.77 6.60 -12.65
N ARG A 49 -9.65 6.06 -12.14
CA ARG A 49 -8.39 6.05 -12.87
C ARG A 49 -8.39 5.16 -14.10
N MET A 50 -9.06 4.00 -14.06
CA MET A 50 -9.27 3.19 -15.25
C MET A 50 -10.07 3.93 -16.33
N GLY A 51 -11.01 4.78 -15.92
CA GLY A 51 -11.77 5.67 -16.81
C GLY A 51 -11.00 6.90 -17.31
N GLY A 52 -9.74 7.08 -16.90
CA GLY A 52 -8.92 8.23 -17.31
C GLY A 52 -9.28 9.56 -16.63
N ASP A 53 -9.99 9.52 -15.50
CA ASP A 53 -10.32 10.73 -14.73
C ASP A 53 -9.06 11.40 -14.19
N GLY A 54 -8.65 12.50 -14.85
CA GLY A 54 -7.48 13.28 -14.50
C GLY A 54 -7.59 14.04 -13.17
N SER A 55 -8.79 14.15 -12.59
CA SER A 55 -8.96 14.72 -11.24
C SER A 55 -8.57 13.74 -10.12
N THR A 56 -8.52 12.44 -10.44
CA THR A 56 -8.06 11.42 -9.49
C THR A 56 -6.56 11.20 -9.67
N ALA A 57 -5.76 11.61 -8.69
CA ALA A 57 -4.31 11.35 -8.73
C ALA A 57 -3.99 9.84 -8.65
N GLY A 58 -2.83 9.44 -9.18
CA GLY A 58 -2.35 8.05 -9.05
C GLY A 58 -1.85 7.76 -7.63
N PHE A 59 -2.13 6.56 -7.12
CA PHE A 59 -1.57 6.10 -5.85
C PHE A 59 -0.09 5.80 -6.03
N THR A 60 0.76 6.72 -5.56
CA THR A 60 2.20 6.73 -5.81
C THR A 60 3.02 7.00 -4.55
N TYR A 61 2.37 7.12 -3.40
CA TYR A 61 2.99 7.34 -2.10
C TYR A 61 2.77 6.14 -1.19
N ILE A 62 3.81 5.75 -0.45
CA ILE A 62 3.71 4.79 0.66
C ILE A 62 3.79 5.58 1.96
N ALA A 63 2.86 5.32 2.88
CA ALA A 63 2.84 5.85 4.23
C ALA A 63 3.05 4.72 5.24
N LEU A 64 3.76 5.04 6.32
CA LEU A 64 4.00 4.17 7.46
C LEU A 64 3.28 4.74 8.68
N GLY A 65 2.84 3.88 9.60
CA GLY A 65 2.11 4.29 10.78
C GLY A 65 2.36 3.42 12.00
N THR A 66 1.83 3.88 13.12
CA THR A 66 1.81 3.21 14.42
C THR A 66 0.40 2.82 14.86
N GLY A 67 -0.58 2.88 13.94
CA GLY A 67 -1.95 2.43 14.19
C GLY A 67 -2.02 0.96 14.57
N THR A 68 -2.99 0.61 15.42
CA THR A 68 -3.18 -0.76 15.94
C THR A 68 -4.61 -1.26 15.80
N THR A 69 -5.56 -0.38 15.49
CA THR A 69 -6.93 -0.74 15.18
C THR A 69 -7.00 -1.32 13.77
N ALA A 70 -7.52 -2.54 13.66
CA ALA A 70 -7.63 -3.28 12.41
C ALA A 70 -8.21 -2.42 11.26
N ALA A 71 -7.67 -2.60 10.06
CA ALA A 71 -8.13 -1.90 8.87
C ALA A 71 -9.61 -2.18 8.58
N THR A 72 -10.35 -1.12 8.26
CA THR A 72 -11.78 -1.17 7.89
C THR A 72 -11.99 -0.56 6.52
N THR A 73 -13.07 -0.96 5.84
CA THR A 73 -13.39 -0.45 4.50
C THR A 73 -13.80 1.04 4.52
N THR A 74 -14.11 1.58 5.70
CA THR A 74 -14.47 2.98 5.91
C THR A 74 -13.27 3.89 6.19
N ASP A 75 -12.07 3.33 6.35
CA ASP A 75 -10.87 4.14 6.62
C ASP A 75 -10.58 5.07 5.43
N THR A 76 -10.22 6.31 5.76
CA THR A 76 -9.87 7.34 4.78
C THR A 76 -8.43 7.81 4.90
N THR A 77 -7.75 7.44 5.99
CA THR A 77 -6.36 7.73 6.33
C THR A 77 -5.78 6.56 7.14
N LEU A 78 -4.46 6.54 7.35
CA LEU A 78 -3.87 5.72 8.40
C LEU A 78 -4.37 6.23 9.76
N GLU A 79 -4.49 5.33 10.74
CA GLU A 79 -4.93 5.68 12.09
C GLU A 79 -3.91 6.58 12.79
N ALA A 80 -2.62 6.26 12.65
CA ALA A 80 -1.54 7.07 13.22
C ALA A 80 -0.34 7.10 12.26
N GLU A 81 -0.39 7.98 11.28
CA GLU A 81 0.70 8.14 10.31
C GLU A 81 1.97 8.71 10.96
N ILE A 82 3.11 8.11 10.65
CA ILE A 82 4.42 8.58 11.07
C ILE A 82 4.79 9.79 10.22
N THR A 83 5.28 10.85 10.87
CA THR A 83 5.68 12.11 10.24
C THR A 83 7.14 12.48 10.53
N ASP A 84 7.88 11.60 11.20
CA ASP A 84 9.23 11.83 11.70
C ASP A 84 10.16 10.63 11.42
N SER A 85 11.36 10.66 12.03
CA SER A 85 12.33 9.55 12.03
C SER A 85 12.75 9.01 10.65
N GLY A 86 12.63 9.80 9.57
CA GLY A 86 12.93 9.36 8.20
C GLY A 86 11.90 8.36 7.63
N LEU A 87 10.78 8.18 8.34
CA LEU A 87 9.73 7.20 8.03
C LEU A 87 8.41 7.89 7.61
N ALA A 88 8.43 9.20 7.40
CA ALA A 88 7.30 9.95 6.87
C ALA A 88 6.91 9.46 5.47
N ARG A 89 5.62 9.61 5.13
CA ARG A 89 5.08 9.30 3.81
C ARG A 89 5.99 9.81 2.70
N ALA A 90 6.24 8.98 1.70
CA ALA A 90 7.16 9.30 0.62
C ALA A 90 6.70 8.72 -0.71
N ALA A 91 7.08 9.39 -1.80
CA ALA A 91 6.88 8.90 -3.16
C ALA A 91 7.65 7.58 -3.36
N ALA A 92 6.97 6.60 -3.93
CA ALA A 92 7.52 5.31 -4.31
C ALA A 92 7.94 5.29 -5.78
N THR A 93 8.86 4.40 -6.11
CA THR A 93 9.13 4.02 -7.50
C THR A 93 7.98 3.15 -7.98
N VAL A 94 7.29 3.58 -9.04
CA VAL A 94 6.14 2.88 -9.62
C VAL A 94 6.59 2.07 -10.84
N SER A 95 6.23 0.80 -10.89
CA SER A 95 6.42 -0.08 -12.05
C SER A 95 5.20 -0.96 -12.29
N TYR A 96 5.17 -1.62 -13.45
CA TYR A 96 4.13 -2.56 -13.85
C TYR A 96 4.79 -3.90 -14.14
N GLU A 97 4.55 -4.86 -13.26
CA GLU A 97 5.13 -6.19 -13.33
C GLU A 97 4.14 -7.19 -13.93
N THR A 98 4.65 -8.37 -14.26
CA THR A 98 3.84 -9.50 -14.75
C THR A 98 3.82 -10.58 -13.69
N THR A 99 2.64 -10.87 -13.14
CA THR A 99 2.41 -12.09 -12.34
C THR A 99 1.88 -13.20 -13.23
N THR A 100 0.86 -12.92 -14.05
CA THR A 100 0.24 -13.89 -14.98
C THR A 100 0.10 -13.35 -16.39
N THR A 101 -0.44 -12.14 -16.52
CA THR A 101 -0.65 -11.42 -17.78
C THR A 101 0.26 -10.20 -17.79
N THR A 102 0.83 -9.85 -18.94
CA THR A 102 1.75 -8.72 -19.04
C THR A 102 1.14 -7.44 -18.47
N GLY A 103 1.78 -6.89 -17.43
CA GLY A 103 1.35 -5.65 -16.78
C GLY A 103 0.14 -5.78 -15.85
N ASP A 104 -0.21 -6.99 -15.39
CA ASP A 104 -1.33 -7.23 -14.47
C ASP A 104 -1.06 -6.81 -13.01
N THR A 105 0.17 -6.41 -12.71
CA THR A 105 0.61 -6.09 -11.35
C THR A 105 1.16 -4.66 -11.28
N LEU A 106 0.48 -3.78 -10.56
CA LEU A 106 1.06 -2.50 -10.13
C LEU A 106 2.02 -2.77 -8.97
N GLN A 107 3.24 -2.23 -9.04
CA GLN A 107 4.23 -2.31 -7.97
C GLN A 107 4.71 -0.92 -7.55
N LEU A 108 4.71 -0.68 -6.24
CA LEU A 108 5.29 0.50 -5.60
C LEU A 108 6.42 0.05 -4.70
N VAL A 109 7.63 0.56 -4.92
CA VAL A 109 8.80 0.27 -4.07
C VAL A 109 9.27 1.54 -3.39
N LYS A 110 9.46 1.47 -2.06
CA LYS A 110 10.12 2.53 -1.29
C LYS A 110 11.09 1.96 -0.28
N TYR A 111 12.30 2.51 -0.28
CA TYR A 111 13.26 2.34 0.80
C TYR A 111 13.19 3.56 1.71
N PHE A 112 12.82 3.35 2.96
CA PHE A 112 12.91 4.37 4.01
C PHE A 112 14.20 4.16 4.80
N THR A 113 14.85 5.24 5.18
CA THR A 113 16.02 5.18 6.07
C THR A 113 15.60 5.73 7.41
N ALA A 114 15.54 4.87 8.42
CA ALA A 114 15.19 5.29 9.77
C ALA A 114 16.32 6.18 10.34
N THR A 115 15.94 7.33 10.91
CA THR A 115 16.87 8.26 11.57
C THR A 115 16.79 8.20 13.10
N GLY A 116 15.99 7.27 13.62
CA GLY A 116 15.77 7.05 15.05
C GLY A 116 14.90 5.81 15.29
N SER A 117 14.71 5.44 16.55
CA SER A 117 13.90 4.27 16.89
C SER A 117 12.41 4.49 16.65
N LYS A 118 11.76 3.55 15.97
CA LYS A 118 10.31 3.56 15.70
C LYS A 118 9.80 2.14 15.50
N SER A 119 8.58 1.84 15.94
CA SER A 119 7.92 0.57 15.63
C SER A 119 6.79 0.80 14.64
N VAL A 120 6.92 0.25 13.43
CA VAL A 120 5.91 0.37 12.37
C VAL A 120 4.91 -0.77 12.50
N THR A 121 3.63 -0.45 12.68
CA THR A 121 2.53 -1.43 12.77
C THR A 121 1.51 -1.27 11.65
N GLU A 122 1.65 -0.23 10.83
CA GLU A 122 0.66 0.16 9.85
C GLU A 122 1.34 0.61 8.56
N ILE A 123 0.80 0.20 7.42
CA ILE A 123 1.26 0.65 6.10
C ILE A 123 0.05 0.95 5.23
N GLY A 124 0.14 1.99 4.41
CA GLY A 124 -0.84 2.24 3.36
C GLY A 124 -0.25 2.94 2.15
N ILE A 125 -1.09 3.06 1.12
CA ILE A 125 -0.78 3.83 -0.09
C ILE A 125 -1.72 5.01 -0.23
N LEU A 126 -1.18 6.15 -0.68
CA LEU A 126 -1.95 7.36 -0.92
C LEU A 126 -1.62 7.95 -2.30
N ASN A 127 -2.54 8.77 -2.79
CA ASN A 127 -2.41 9.44 -4.08
C ASN A 127 -1.93 10.89 -3.99
N ASP A 128 -1.55 11.36 -2.79
CA ASP A 128 -0.97 12.68 -2.57
C ASP A 128 0.04 12.66 -1.42
N ALA A 129 1.02 13.57 -1.48
CA ALA A 129 2.07 13.71 -0.48
C ALA A 129 1.56 14.19 0.90
N THR A 130 0.38 14.82 0.94
CA THR A 130 -0.16 15.48 2.13
C THR A 130 -1.62 15.10 2.37
N THR A 131 -2.54 15.49 1.48
CA THR A 131 -4.00 15.32 1.64
C THR A 131 -4.55 14.38 0.58
N GLY A 132 -4.16 13.11 0.67
CA GLY A 132 -4.52 12.07 -0.31
C GLY A 132 -5.70 11.21 0.14
N SER A 133 -6.31 10.52 -0.82
CA SER A 133 -7.18 9.38 -0.58
C SER A 133 -6.35 8.15 -0.22
N LEU A 134 -6.88 7.32 0.67
CA LEU A 134 -6.30 6.04 1.04
C LEU A 134 -6.65 4.96 0.01
N GLY A 135 -5.63 4.36 -0.61
CA GLY A 135 -5.78 3.29 -1.61
C GLY A 135 -5.58 1.89 -1.05
N GLY A 136 -5.01 1.79 0.14
CA GLY A 136 -4.73 0.53 0.82
C GLY A 136 -4.28 0.79 2.25
N ARG A 137 -4.67 -0.07 3.19
CA ARG A 137 -4.26 -0.01 4.59
C ARG A 137 -4.19 -1.40 5.23
N VAL A 138 -3.05 -1.69 5.85
CA VAL A 138 -2.84 -2.90 6.65
C VAL A 138 -2.43 -2.48 8.05
N VAL A 139 -2.93 -3.21 9.04
CA VAL A 139 -2.35 -3.25 10.39
C VAL A 139 -1.76 -4.63 10.59
N LYS A 140 -0.54 -4.67 11.13
CA LYS A 140 0.29 -5.85 11.18
C LYS A 140 1.13 -5.91 12.45
N THR A 141 1.85 -7.02 12.63
CA THR A 141 2.86 -7.15 13.68
C THR A 141 3.87 -5.99 13.62
N ALA A 142 4.20 -5.44 14.78
CA ALA A 142 5.15 -4.34 14.90
C ALA A 142 6.52 -4.73 14.33
N VAL A 143 7.07 -3.87 13.46
CA VAL A 143 8.45 -3.94 12.99
C VAL A 143 9.25 -2.83 13.67
N PRO A 144 10.09 -3.16 14.66
CA PRO A 144 10.98 -2.19 15.29
C PRO A 144 12.12 -1.85 14.33
N LEU A 145 12.39 -0.56 14.20
CA LEU A 145 13.50 0.01 13.44
C LEU A 145 14.39 0.80 14.39
N GLU A 146 15.69 0.80 14.09
CA GLU A 146 16.72 1.60 14.73
C GLU A 146 17.30 2.59 13.72
N ALA A 147 18.05 3.58 14.21
CA ALA A 147 18.72 4.52 13.33
C ALA A 147 19.65 3.77 12.35
N ALA A 148 19.68 4.25 11.11
CA ALA A 148 20.38 3.66 9.96
C ALA A 148 19.78 2.35 9.39
N ASP A 149 18.72 1.79 9.99
CA ASP A 149 17.98 0.71 9.32
C ASP A 149 17.37 1.21 8.01
N ILE A 150 17.46 0.36 6.99
CA ILE A 150 16.71 0.54 5.75
C ILE A 150 15.47 -0.32 5.83
N TYR A 151 14.30 0.32 5.73
CA TYR A 151 13.03 -0.36 5.62
C TYR A 151 12.55 -0.36 4.17
N ALA A 152 12.71 -1.50 3.50
CA ALA A 152 12.27 -1.71 2.13
C ALA A 152 10.82 -2.19 2.12
N VAL A 153 9.93 -1.40 1.53
CA VAL A 153 8.51 -1.72 1.39
C VAL A 153 8.18 -1.84 -0.08
N THR A 154 7.65 -3.00 -0.46
CA THR A 154 7.07 -3.27 -1.77
C THR A 154 5.58 -3.49 -1.63
N TYR A 155 4.77 -2.61 -2.20
CA TYR A 155 3.31 -2.75 -2.25
C TYR A 155 2.89 -3.15 -3.66
N GLN A 156 2.06 -4.18 -3.78
CA GLN A 156 1.56 -4.67 -5.06
C GLN A 156 0.02 -4.70 -5.11
N VAL A 157 -0.55 -4.25 -6.23
CA VAL A 157 -1.95 -4.50 -6.62
C VAL A 157 -1.94 -5.40 -7.83
N LEU A 158 -2.52 -6.59 -7.69
CA LEU A 158 -2.68 -7.56 -8.76
C LEU A 158 -4.18 -7.67 -9.12
N LEU A 159 -4.48 -7.51 -10.40
CA LEU A 159 -5.77 -7.89 -10.98
C LEU A 159 -5.61 -9.27 -11.61
N ALA A 160 -6.19 -10.29 -10.99
CA ALA A 160 -6.07 -11.68 -11.46
C ALA A 160 -7.43 -12.36 -11.58
N ARG A 161 -7.53 -13.31 -12.52
CA ARG A 161 -8.66 -14.26 -12.55
C ARG A 161 -8.50 -15.27 -11.42
N ALA A 162 -9.60 -15.55 -10.72
CA ALA A 162 -9.68 -16.55 -9.66
C ALA A 162 -9.64 -17.99 -10.18
#